data_AF-A0A3P7ISV5-F1
#
_entry.id   AF-A0A3P7ISV5-F1
#
_cell.length_a   1.000
_cell.length_b   1.000
_cell.length_c   1.000
_cell.angle_alpha   90.00
_cell.angle_beta   90.00
_cell.angle_gamma   90.00
#
_symmetry.space_group_name_H-M   'P 1'
#
loop_
_entity.id
_entity.type
_entity.pdbx_description
1 polymer ?
#
loop_
_entity_poly.entity_id
_entity_poly.type
_entity_poly.pdbx_seq_one_letter_code
_entity_poly.pdbx_strand_id
1 'polypeptide(L)'
;MITTLQVTEFYGSTGTPLEDEPFYHGYMERKETEKVLTKIGEFLVRKAYVRNVEGYILSLRISPDRVLHLHIQEIFPQKLYWLRGFCFTSISDLVRYHLTLKAPVYDNNVMLQSFLEREQWQLYHEQVG
;
A
#
# COMPACT_ATOMS: atom_id res chain seq x y z
N MET A 1 13.18 -20.04 19.80
CA MET A 1 12.15 -20.55 18.87
C MET A 1 12.15 -19.65 17.67
N ILE A 2 12.54 -20.17 16.50
CA ILE A 2 12.58 -19.39 15.26
C ILE A 2 11.18 -19.50 14.65
N THR A 3 10.35 -18.47 14.77
CA THR A 3 9.05 -18.44 14.10
C THR A 3 9.32 -18.36 12.61
N THR A 4 9.15 -19.46 11.88
CA THR A 4 9.21 -19.46 10.41
C THR A 4 8.15 -18.47 9.90
N LEU A 5 8.60 -17.42 9.22
CA LEU A 5 7.73 -16.52 8.47
C LEU A 5 7.01 -17.35 7.41
N GLN A 6 5.75 -17.69 7.64
CA GLN A 6 4.94 -18.36 6.63
C GLN A 6 4.46 -17.34 5.61
N VAL A 7 4.83 -17.56 4.36
CA VAL A 7 4.32 -16.77 3.24
C VAL A 7 2.83 -17.07 3.11
N THR A 8 2.04 -16.02 3.08
CA THR A 8 0.60 -16.06 2.80
C THR A 8 0.43 -16.24 1.31
N GLU A 9 -0.09 -17.40 0.90
CA GLU A 9 -0.38 -17.70 -0.50
C GLU A 9 -1.69 -17.03 -0.92
N PHE A 10 -1.59 -16.00 -1.74
CA PHE A 10 -2.74 -15.32 -2.35
C PHE A 10 -2.33 -14.79 -3.71
N TYR A 11 -3.13 -15.08 -4.74
CA TYR A 11 -2.82 -14.78 -6.14
C TYR A 11 -3.88 -13.87 -6.75
N GLY A 12 -4.18 -12.76 -6.08
CA GLY A 12 -5.25 -11.84 -6.49
C GLY A 12 -4.79 -10.75 -7.46
N SER A 13 -3.49 -10.49 -7.56
CA SER A 13 -2.92 -9.49 -8.46
C SER A 13 -2.87 -9.92 -9.94
N THR A 14 -3.23 -11.16 -10.27
CA THR A 14 -3.12 -11.75 -11.63
C THR A 14 -1.72 -11.63 -12.26
N GLY A 15 -0.68 -11.41 -11.47
CA GLY A 15 0.69 -11.19 -11.94
C GLY A 15 0.99 -9.75 -12.41
N THR A 16 0.07 -8.82 -12.20
CA THR A 16 0.26 -7.40 -12.52
C THR A 16 1.37 -6.79 -11.66
N PRO A 17 2.39 -6.14 -12.26
CA PRO A 17 3.40 -5.40 -11.53
C PRO A 17 2.78 -4.31 -10.65
N LEU A 18 3.40 -4.01 -9.50
CA LEU A 18 2.92 -2.95 -8.61
C LEU A 18 2.81 -1.59 -9.33
N GLU A 19 3.70 -1.31 -10.28
CA GLU A 19 3.73 -0.04 -11.01
C GLU A 19 2.50 0.19 -11.90
N ASP A 20 1.84 -0.90 -12.28
CA ASP A 20 0.62 -0.92 -13.10
C ASP A 20 -0.65 -1.00 -12.25
N GLU A 21 -0.53 -1.19 -10.92
CA GLU A 21 -1.69 -1.23 -10.04
C GLU A 21 -2.29 0.18 -9.88
N PRO A 22 -3.62 0.34 -10.03
CA PRO A 22 -4.26 1.66 -9.98
C PRO A 22 -4.19 2.31 -8.60
N PHE A 23 -3.98 1.53 -7.54
CA PHE A 23 -3.80 2.04 -6.19
C PHE A 23 -2.36 2.45 -5.87
N TYR A 24 -1.41 2.28 -6.80
CA TYR A 24 -0.01 2.63 -6.60
C TYR A 24 0.34 3.98 -7.24
N HIS A 25 0.74 4.94 -6.41
CA HIS A 25 0.92 6.35 -6.80
C HIS A 25 2.39 6.77 -6.95
N GLY A 26 3.33 5.81 -6.99
CA GLY A 26 4.76 6.15 -7.08
C GLY A 26 5.23 6.94 -5.86
N TYR A 27 6.21 7.85 -6.04
CA TYR A 27 6.63 8.74 -4.96
C TYR A 27 5.55 9.78 -4.70
N MET A 28 5.07 9.82 -3.45
CA MET A 28 4.09 10.81 -3.03
C MET A 28 4.40 11.24 -1.60
N GLU A 29 4.34 12.54 -1.35
CA GLU A 29 4.56 13.09 0.00
C GLU A 29 3.39 12.76 0.92
N ARG A 30 3.68 12.70 2.22
CA ARG A 30 2.65 12.46 3.25
C ARG A 30 1.54 13.50 3.18
N LYS A 31 1.89 14.78 3.07
CA LYS A 31 0.93 15.90 3.06
C LYS A 31 0.03 15.89 1.82
N GLU A 32 0.58 15.49 0.68
CA GLU A 32 -0.19 15.32 -0.55
C GLU A 32 -1.17 14.16 -0.42
N THR A 33 -0.70 13.03 0.09
CA THR A 33 -1.53 11.84 0.36
C THR A 33 -2.72 12.16 1.27
N GLU A 34 -2.48 12.93 2.35
CA GLU A 34 -3.52 13.33 3.30
C GLU A 34 -4.60 14.24 2.68
N LYS A 35 -4.28 14.98 1.61
CA LYS A 35 -5.23 15.83 0.87
C LYS A 35 -6.06 15.06 -0.13
N VAL A 36 -5.47 14.12 -0.85
CA VAL A 36 -6.15 13.38 -1.93
C VAL A 36 -7.06 12.26 -1.41
N LEU A 37 -6.74 11.69 -0.24
CA LEU A 37 -7.60 10.70 0.41
C LEU A 37 -8.77 11.39 1.13
N THR A 38 -9.96 11.29 0.53
CA THR A 38 -11.14 12.04 0.99
C THR A 38 -12.17 11.16 1.70
N LYS A 39 -12.30 9.90 1.30
CA LYS A 39 -13.34 8.99 1.81
C LYS A 39 -12.78 8.07 2.91
N ILE A 40 -13.56 7.84 3.97
CA ILE A 40 -13.17 6.88 5.02
C ILE A 40 -13.10 5.47 4.40
N GLY A 41 -12.03 4.73 4.69
CA GLY A 41 -11.77 3.41 4.11
C GLY A 41 -11.04 3.46 2.76
N GLU A 42 -10.83 4.65 2.19
CA GLU A 42 -10.07 4.85 0.96
C GLU A 42 -8.57 4.84 1.24
N PHE A 43 -7.82 4.15 0.39
CA PHE A 43 -6.38 4.01 0.53
C PHE A 43 -5.63 4.23 -0.78
N LEU A 44 -4.32 4.43 -0.65
CA LEU A 44 -3.36 4.31 -1.73
C LEU A 44 -2.04 3.75 -1.20
N VAL A 45 -1.23 3.18 -2.09
CA VAL A 45 0.15 2.80 -1.83
C VAL A 45 1.06 3.82 -2.49
N ARG A 46 2.05 4.30 -1.75
CA ARG A 46 3.07 5.22 -2.24
C ARG A 46 4.46 4.78 -1.83
N LYS A 47 5.45 5.26 -2.56
CA LYS A 47 6.87 5.20 -2.21
C LYS A 47 7.25 6.49 -1.48
N ALA A 48 8.12 6.39 -0.48
CA ALA A 48 8.72 7.56 0.15
C ALA A 48 10.03 7.22 0.84
N TYR A 49 10.83 8.26 1.08
CA TYR A 49 12.01 8.16 1.93
C TYR A 49 11.61 8.35 3.39
N VAL A 50 11.82 7.33 4.21
CA VAL A 50 11.67 7.37 5.66
C VAL A 50 13.05 7.22 6.26
N ARG A 51 13.56 8.28 6.91
CA ARG A 51 14.91 8.31 7.50
C ARG A 51 16.01 7.90 6.52
N ASN A 52 15.98 8.46 5.31
CA ASN A 52 16.89 8.16 4.19
C ASN A 52 16.85 6.71 3.67
N VAL A 53 15.85 5.93 4.07
CA VAL A 53 15.58 4.60 3.52
C VAL A 53 14.33 4.69 2.67
N GLU A 54 14.43 4.21 1.44
CA GLU A 54 13.27 4.06 0.57
C GLU A 54 12.38 2.93 1.08
N GLY A 55 11.06 3.15 1.07
CA GLY A 55 10.10 2.11 1.38
C GLY A 55 8.72 2.40 0.84
N TYR A 56 7.86 1.38 0.95
CA TYR A 56 6.46 1.45 0.56
C TYR A 56 5.58 1.77 1.76
N ILE A 57 4.62 2.66 1.57
CA ILE A 57 3.70 3.12 2.59
C ILE A 57 2.28 2.94 2.09
N LEU A 58 1.51 2.13 2.80
CA LEU A 58 0.07 2.03 2.65
C LEU A 58 -0.58 3.15 3.47
N SER A 59 -1.21 4.11 2.79
CA SER A 59 -1.90 5.22 3.44
C SER A 59 -3.41 5.04 3.34
N LEU A 60 -4.11 5.08 4.46
CA LEU A 60 -5.54 4.77 4.57
C LEU A 60 -6.25 5.85 5.40
N ARG A 61 -7.34 6.41 4.87
CA ARG A 61 -8.20 7.33 5.60
C ARG A 61 -9.07 6.56 6.60
N ILE A 62 -8.87 6.79 7.90
CA ILE A 62 -9.61 6.07 8.95
C ILE A 62 -10.69 6.93 9.64
N SER A 63 -10.60 8.26 9.53
CA SER A 63 -11.63 9.21 9.99
C SER A 63 -11.57 10.49 9.15
N PRO A 64 -12.53 11.42 9.28
CA PRO A 64 -12.53 12.71 8.55
C PRO A 64 -11.33 13.64 8.81
N ASP A 65 -10.51 13.34 9.79
CA ASP A 65 -9.37 14.15 10.23
C ASP A 65 -8.07 13.35 10.32
N ARG A 66 -8.11 12.04 10.03
CA ARG A 66 -6.97 11.15 10.23
C ARG A 66 -6.74 10.20 9.06
N VAL A 67 -5.50 10.23 8.56
CA VAL A 67 -4.92 9.22 7.67
C VAL A 67 -3.88 8.42 8.45
N LEU A 68 -4.03 7.11 8.38
CA LEU A 68 -3.08 6.15 8.91
C LEU A 68 -2.04 5.83 7.83
N HIS A 69 -0.75 5.90 8.18
CA HIS A 69 0.33 5.55 7.28
C HIS A 69 1.07 4.33 7.83
N LEU A 70 1.00 3.23 7.11
CA LEU A 70 1.58 1.95 7.48
C LEU A 70 2.78 1.67 6.58
N HIS A 71 3.94 1.48 7.18
CA HIS A 71 5.14 1.08 6.46
C HIS A 71 5.06 -0.41 6.12
N ILE A 72 5.14 -0.76 4.84
CA ILE A 72 5.25 -2.14 4.38
C ILE A 72 6.72 -2.54 4.53
N GLN A 73 6.99 -3.53 5.37
CA GLN A 73 8.36 -3.96 5.63
C GLN A 73 8.84 -4.87 4.52
N GLU A 74 10.00 -4.56 3.95
CA GLU A 74 10.69 -5.41 3.00
C GLU A 74 11.69 -6.30 3.73
N ILE A 75 11.55 -7.61 3.54
CA ILE A 75 12.41 -8.62 4.14
C ILE A 75 13.39 -9.13 3.08
N PHE A 76 14.65 -8.78 3.27
CA PHE A 76 15.77 -9.23 2.44
C PHE A 76 16.44 -10.46 3.05
N PRO A 77 17.05 -11.35 2.22
CA PRO A 77 17.15 -11.30 0.76
C PRO A 77 15.95 -11.90 0.01
N GLN A 78 14.96 -12.47 0.70
CA GLN A 78 13.85 -13.20 0.07
C GLN A 78 12.87 -12.32 -0.72
N LYS A 79 12.99 -10.98 -0.62
CA LYS A 79 12.11 -10.00 -1.27
C LYS A 79 10.64 -10.24 -0.90
N LEU A 80 10.41 -10.44 0.41
CA LEU A 80 9.07 -10.60 0.96
C LEU A 80 8.57 -9.27 1.54
N TYR A 81 7.26 -9.08 1.51
CA TYR A 81 6.57 -7.89 1.98
C TYR A 81 5.70 -8.24 3.18
N TRP A 82 5.98 -7.61 4.31
CA TRP A 82 5.29 -7.87 5.55
C TRP A 82 4.42 -6.69 5.99
N LEU A 83 3.18 -6.99 6.33
CA LEU A 83 2.25 -6.07 6.95
C LEU A 83 1.33 -6.82 7.91
N ARG A 84 1.22 -6.33 9.14
CA ARG A 84 0.26 -6.80 10.15
C ARG A 84 0.27 -8.32 10.39
N GLY A 85 1.44 -8.94 10.42
CA GLY A 85 1.58 -10.38 10.67
C GLY A 85 1.47 -11.26 9.43
N PHE A 86 1.10 -10.67 8.29
CA PHE A 86 1.04 -11.36 7.01
C PHE A 86 2.29 -11.07 6.18
N CYS A 87 2.74 -12.07 5.43
CA CYS A 87 3.95 -12.02 4.64
C CYS A 87 3.62 -12.44 3.20
N PHE A 88 3.99 -11.64 2.20
CA PHE A 88 3.65 -11.90 0.80
C PHE A 88 4.88 -11.78 -0.09
N THR A 89 4.84 -12.39 -1.28
CA THR A 89 5.87 -12.22 -2.32
C THR A 89 5.67 -10.97 -3.17
N SER A 90 4.50 -10.32 -3.06
CA SER A 90 4.15 -9.12 -3.82
C SER A 90 3.32 -8.16 -2.96
N ILE A 91 3.59 -6.85 -3.07
CA ILE A 91 2.77 -5.80 -2.48
C ILE A 91 1.36 -5.81 -3.08
N SER A 92 1.25 -6.12 -4.37
CA SER A 92 -0.05 -6.21 -5.04
C SER A 92 -0.92 -7.27 -4.39
N ASP A 93 -0.40 -8.49 -4.18
CA ASP A 93 -1.14 -9.56 -3.51
C ASP A 93 -1.43 -9.23 -2.04
N LEU A 94 -0.48 -8.60 -1.34
CA LEU A 94 -0.69 -8.12 0.03
C LEU A 94 -1.91 -7.19 0.11
N VAL A 95 -1.97 -6.18 -0.76
CA VAL A 95 -3.07 -5.20 -0.78
C VAL A 95 -4.38 -5.88 -1.19
N ARG A 96 -4.35 -6.67 -2.27
CA ARG A 96 -5.52 -7.36 -2.81
C ARG A 96 -6.10 -8.34 -1.79
N TYR A 97 -5.27 -9.03 -1.02
CA TYR A 97 -5.69 -9.93 0.07
C TYR A 97 -6.51 -9.18 1.11
N HIS A 98 -5.98 -8.08 1.65
CA HIS A 98 -6.66 -7.29 2.68
C HIS A 98 -7.93 -6.62 2.14
N LEU A 99 -7.92 -6.16 0.88
CA LEU A 99 -9.07 -5.56 0.23
C LEU A 99 -10.20 -6.57 -0.05
N THR A 100 -9.85 -7.76 -0.53
CA THR A 100 -10.80 -8.80 -0.98
C THR A 100 -11.38 -9.56 0.20
N LEU A 101 -10.53 -10.03 1.11
CA LEU A 101 -10.95 -10.84 2.25
C LEU A 101 -11.37 -10.00 3.46
N LYS A 102 -11.29 -8.67 3.34
CA LYS A 102 -11.55 -7.73 4.46
C LYS A 102 -10.69 -8.07 5.69
N ALA A 103 -9.46 -8.54 5.45
CA ALA A 103 -8.50 -8.75 6.52
C ALA A 103 -8.05 -7.37 7.07
N PRO A 104 -8.03 -7.17 8.40
CA PRO A 104 -7.58 -5.91 8.98
C PRO A 104 -6.09 -5.64 8.71
N VAL A 105 -5.77 -4.42 8.28
CA VAL A 105 -4.40 -3.96 8.05
C VAL A 105 -3.75 -3.35 9.31
N TYR A 106 -4.56 -3.06 10.33
CA TYR A 106 -4.11 -2.49 11.60
C TYR A 106 -5.03 -2.89 12.76
N ASP A 107 -4.68 -2.48 13.98
CA ASP A 107 -5.50 -2.69 15.17
C ASP A 107 -6.89 -2.05 15.04
N ASN A 108 -7.82 -2.45 15.93
CA ASN A 108 -9.21 -1.99 15.95
C ASN A 108 -9.98 -2.24 14.64
N ASN A 109 -9.71 -3.35 13.97
CA ASN A 109 -10.42 -3.77 12.74
C ASN A 109 -10.38 -2.72 11.60
N VAL A 110 -9.28 -1.99 11.50
CA VAL A 110 -9.05 -1.07 10.37
C VAL A 110 -8.83 -1.89 9.10
N MET A 111 -9.73 -1.73 8.13
CA MET A 111 -9.79 -2.52 6.88
C MET A 111 -9.75 -1.62 5.64
N LEU A 112 -9.31 -2.19 4.51
CA LEU A 112 -9.36 -1.54 3.21
C LEU A 112 -10.75 -1.65 2.59
N GLN A 113 -11.31 -0.52 2.14
CA GLN A 113 -12.65 -0.48 1.54
C GLN A 113 -12.61 -0.20 0.05
N SER A 114 -11.93 0.86 -0.36
CA SER A 114 -11.72 1.28 -1.75
C SER A 114 -10.32 1.86 -1.93
N PHE A 115 -9.83 1.94 -3.16
CA PHE A 115 -8.58 2.64 -3.46
C PHE A 115 -8.82 3.93 -4.21
N LEU A 116 -7.92 4.89 -4.03
CA LEU A 116 -7.83 6.04 -4.92
C LEU A 116 -7.10 5.59 -6.20
N GLU A 117 -7.80 5.68 -7.33
CA GLU A 117 -7.19 5.41 -8.63
C GLU A 117 -6.15 6.47 -8.96
N ARG A 118 -4.97 6.02 -9.42
CA ARG A 118 -3.94 6.90 -9.93
C ARG A 118 -4.47 7.56 -11.22
N GLU A 119 -4.66 8.86 -11.11
CA GLU A 119 -5.10 9.76 -12.17
C GLU A 119 -4.06 9.78 -13.32
N GLN A 120 -4.32 9.06 -14.43
CA GLN A 120 -3.38 8.85 -15.53
C GLN A 120 -2.87 10.15 -16.20
N TRP A 121 -3.63 11.23 -16.14
CA TRP A 121 -3.31 12.55 -16.71
C TRP A 121 -2.20 13.34 -15.99
N GLN A 122 -1.71 12.91 -14.82
CA GLN A 122 -0.48 13.47 -14.25
C GLN A 122 0.78 13.09 -15.06
N LEU A 123 0.75 11.97 -15.80
CA LEU A 123 1.87 11.55 -16.65
C LEU A 123 2.07 12.44 -17.90
N TYR A 124 1.07 13.22 -18.31
CA TYR A 124 1.14 14.07 -19.51
C TYR A 124 1.71 15.47 -19.26
N HIS A 125 1.72 15.97 -18.03
CA HIS A 125 2.16 17.33 -17.73
C HIS A 125 3.67 17.45 -17.46
N GLU A 126 4.43 16.35 -17.42
CA GLU A 126 5.90 16.37 -17.29
C GLU A 126 6.65 16.25 -18.64
N GLN A 127 5.95 16.07 -19.76
CA GLN A 127 6.56 16.02 -21.11
C GLN A 127 6.51 17.34 -21.89
N VAL A 128 5.91 18.39 -21.31
CA VAL A 128 5.83 19.72 -21.94
C VAL A 128 6.48 20.74 -21.00
N GLY A 129 7.81 20.79 -21.03
CA GLY A 129 8.63 21.78 -20.35
C GLY A 129 10.01 21.87 -21.00
#